data_AF-A0A822F7U5-F1
#
_entry.id   AF-A0A822F7U5-F1
#
_cell.length_a   1.000
_cell.length_b   1.000
_cell.length_c   1.000
_cell.angle_alpha   90.00
_cell.angle_beta   90.00
_cell.angle_gamma   90.00
#
_symmetry.space_group_name_H-M   'P 1'
#
loop_
_entity.id
_entity.type
_entity.pdbx_description
1 polymer ?
#
loop_
_entity_poly.entity_id
_entity_poly.type
_entity_poly.pdbx_seq_one_letter_code
_entity_poly.pdbx_strand_id
1 'polypeptide(L)'
;MIFWFFVLGTIDRWLSSSVQINRRQLSTLKNARQATVVVVIVSMIVYGELLYCYEANLIDAPFKCYAKTHACQKLADMTFVCLQQLCLYWLCSYL
;
A
#
# COMPACT_ATOMS: atom_id res chain seq x y z
N MET A 1 6.10 -2.85 5.62
CA MET A 1 7.02 -2.40 4.55
C MET A 1 7.64 -3.56 3.77
N ILE A 2 8.38 -4.49 4.41
CA ILE A 2 9.06 -5.61 3.73
C ILE A 2 8.09 -6.54 2.97
N PHE A 3 6.96 -6.89 3.57
CA PHE A 3 5.95 -7.75 2.95
C PHE A 3 5.47 -7.25 1.58
N TRP A 4 5.23 -5.95 1.45
CA TRP A 4 4.79 -5.33 0.18
C TRP A 4 5.81 -5.48 -0.94
N PHE A 5 7.11 -5.41 -0.62
CA PHE A 5 8.16 -5.62 -1.61
C PHE A 5 8.27 -7.08 -2.05
N PHE A 6 8.04 -8.04 -1.15
CA PHE A 6 7.97 -9.45 -1.52
C PHE A 6 6.79 -9.74 -2.47
N VAL A 7 5.63 -9.15 -2.18
CA VAL A 7 4.44 -9.28 -3.06
C VAL A 7 4.73 -8.65 -4.43
N LEU A 8 5.29 -7.45 -4.49
CA LEU A 8 5.66 -6.82 -5.77
C LEU A 8 6.69 -7.64 -6.56
N GLY A 9 7.72 -8.17 -5.89
CA GLY A 9 8.76 -8.94 -6.55
C GLY A 9 8.28 -10.30 -7.08
N THR A 10 7.36 -10.95 -6.35
CA THR A 10 6.75 -12.21 -6.82
C THR A 10 5.83 -11.98 -8.00
N ILE A 11 5.05 -10.90 -7.98
CA ILE A 11 4.18 -10.48 -9.09
C ILE A 11 4.99 -10.11 -10.34
N ASP A 12 6.06 -9.32 -10.19
CA ASP A 12 6.94 -8.95 -11.30
C ASP A 12 7.59 -10.19 -11.95
N ARG A 13 8.08 -11.14 -11.13
CA ARG A 13 8.59 -12.42 -11.64
C ARG A 13 7.52 -13.24 -12.33
N TRP A 14 6.30 -13.27 -11.80
CA TRP A 14 5.20 -13.99 -12.41
C TRP A 14 4.85 -13.43 -13.79
N LEU A 15 4.78 -12.10 -13.94
CA LEU A 15 4.60 -11.43 -15.24
C LEU A 15 5.71 -11.75 -16.23
N SER A 16 6.96 -11.79 -15.78
CA SER A 16 8.09 -12.14 -16.65
C SER A 16 7.98 -13.59 -17.17
N SER A 17 7.46 -14.51 -16.34
CA SER A 17 7.26 -15.91 -16.72
C SER A 17 6.03 -16.16 -17.61
N SER A 18 5.11 -15.20 -17.71
CA SER A 18 3.86 -15.34 -18.49
C SER A 18 4.14 -15.62 -19.98
N VAL A 19 3.36 -16.54 -20.54
CA VAL A 19 3.39 -16.90 -21.97
C VAL A 19 2.85 -15.77 -22.85
N GLN A 20 1.94 -14.94 -22.34
CA GLN A 20 1.39 -13.81 -23.07
C GLN A 20 2.38 -12.64 -23.12
N ILE A 21 2.68 -12.20 -24.35
CA ILE A 21 3.62 -11.11 -24.66
C ILE A 21 3.18 -9.78 -24.03
N ASN A 22 1.87 -9.47 -24.04
CA ASN A 22 1.35 -8.24 -23.41
C ASN A 22 1.68 -8.17 -21.91
N ARG A 23 1.53 -9.29 -21.18
CA ARG A 23 1.84 -9.35 -19.75
C ARG A 23 3.34 -9.23 -19.45
N ARG A 24 4.19 -9.75 -20.33
CA ARG A 24 5.65 -9.56 -20.23
C ARG A 24 6.06 -8.09 -20.35
N GLN A 25 5.37 -7.30 -21.17
CA GLN A 25 5.70 -5.87 -21.32
C GLN A 25 5.37 -5.03 -20.08
N LEU A 26 4.54 -5.54 -19.18
CA LEU A 26 4.24 -4.88 -17.90
C LEU A 26 5.39 -5.02 -16.89
N SER A 27 6.23 -6.06 -17.01
CA SER A 27 7.46 -6.24 -16.23
C SER A 27 8.61 -5.42 -16.83
N THR A 28 8.38 -4.12 -16.98
CA THR A 28 9.42 -3.17 -17.35
C THR A 28 10.02 -2.53 -16.10
N LEU A 29 11.34 -2.31 -16.10
CA LEU A 29 12.05 -1.66 -15.01
C LEU A 29 11.44 -0.29 -14.63
N LYS A 30 10.88 0.42 -15.63
CA LYS A 30 10.19 1.69 -15.42
C LYS A 30 8.91 1.52 -14.58
N ASN A 31 8.10 0.52 -14.90
CA ASN A 31 6.86 0.23 -14.17
C ASN A 31 7.17 -0.28 -12.76
N ALA A 32 8.14 -1.19 -12.61
CA ALA A 32 8.59 -1.65 -11.30
C ALA A 32 9.12 -0.51 -10.42
N ARG A 33 9.87 0.45 -11.01
CA ARG A 33 10.33 1.65 -10.29
C ARG A 33 9.16 2.52 -9.84
N GLN A 34 8.21 2.80 -10.73
CA GLN A 34 7.04 3.62 -10.41
C GLN A 34 6.17 2.95 -9.33
N ALA A 35 5.97 1.63 -9.42
CA ALA A 35 5.33 0.79 -8.41
C ALA A 35 5.96 0.97 -7.02
N THR A 36 7.28 0.82 -6.98
CA THR A 36 8.08 0.88 -5.76
C THR A 36 7.95 2.26 -5.11
N VAL A 37 8.05 3.34 -5.90
CA VAL A 37 7.90 4.71 -5.41
C VAL A 37 6.52 4.94 -4.80
N VAL A 38 5.46 4.47 -5.47
CA VAL A 38 4.09 4.62 -4.96
C VAL A 38 3.91 3.85 -3.64
N VAL A 39 4.37 2.60 -3.56
CA VAL A 39 4.26 1.79 -2.34
C VAL A 39 5.03 2.41 -1.16
N VAL A 40 6.19 3.01 -1.42
CA VAL A 40 6.97 3.71 -0.39
C VAL A 40 6.22 4.92 0.14
N ILE A 41 5.69 5.78 -0.75
CA ILE A 41 4.93 6.98 -0.35
C ILE A 41 3.70 6.59 0.47
N VAL A 42 2.93 5.62 0.01
CA VAL A 42 1.73 5.18 0.73
C VAL A 42 2.09 4.54 2.07
N SER A 43 3.17 3.77 2.13
CA SER A 43 3.66 3.22 3.41
C SER A 43 4.04 4.34 4.39
N MET A 44 4.75 5.37 3.94
CA MET A 44 5.10 6.51 4.81
C MET A 44 3.87 7.21 5.36
N ILE A 45 2.83 7.40 4.55
CA ILE A 45 1.56 8.00 4.98
C ILE A 45 0.88 7.13 6.02
N VAL A 46 0.68 5.83 5.75
CA VAL A 46 0.02 4.90 6.67
C VAL A 46 0.74 4.80 8.01
N TYR A 47 2.07 4.63 7.99
CA TYR A 47 2.85 4.54 9.24
C TYR A 47 2.95 5.90 9.95
N GLY A 48 2.98 7.01 9.20
CA GLY A 48 2.94 8.36 9.77
C GLY A 48 1.63 8.65 10.49
N GLU A 49 0.50 8.29 9.87
CA GLU A 49 -0.82 8.35 10.50
C GLU A 49 -0.88 7.47 11.74
N LEU A 50 -0.32 6.26 11.69
CA LEU A 50 -0.29 5.36 12.84
C LEU A 50 0.48 6.00 14.01
N LEU A 51 1.66 6.59 13.77
CA LEU A 51 2.47 7.21 14.81
C LEU A 51 1.87 8.51 15.38
N TYR A 52 1.15 9.28 14.56
CA TYR A 52 0.59 10.56 14.98
C TYR A 52 -0.80 10.42 15.61
N CYS A 53 -1.62 9.52 15.08
CA CYS A 53 -3.01 9.37 15.48
C CYS A 53 -3.24 8.27 16.54
N TYR A 54 -2.28 7.37 16.75
CA TYR A 54 -2.37 6.37 17.82
C TYR A 54 -1.48 6.79 19.01
N GLU A 55 -2.11 7.08 20.14
CA GLU A 55 -1.38 7.23 21.41
C GLU A 55 -1.22 5.87 22.08
N ALA A 56 0.03 5.44 22.27
CA ALA A 56 0.35 4.19 22.96
C ALA A 56 0.28 4.31 24.50
N ASN A 57 -0.03 5.49 25.05
CA ASN A 57 0.22 5.82 26.45
C ASN A 57 -1.01 6.37 27.20
N LEU A 58 -2.18 5.71 27.05
CA LEU A 58 -3.31 5.93 27.96
C LEU A 58 -3.29 4.83 29.04
N ILE A 59 -2.98 5.22 30.27
CA ILE A 59 -2.74 4.36 31.43
C ILE A 59 -3.98 3.53 31.86
N ASP A 60 -5.17 3.77 31.29
CA ASP A 60 -6.42 3.09 31.67
C ASP A 60 -7.32 2.65 30.47
N ALA A 61 -6.78 2.56 29.25
CA ALA A 61 -7.61 2.23 28.08
C ALA A 61 -7.55 0.72 27.72
N PRO A 62 -8.69 -0.01 27.72
CA PRO A 62 -8.72 -1.42 27.33
C PRO A 62 -8.61 -1.55 25.81
N PHE A 63 -7.43 -1.86 25.28
CA PHE A 63 -7.19 -2.43 23.94
C PHE A 63 -8.00 -1.86 22.74
N LYS A 64 -8.43 -0.60 22.81
CA LYS A 64 -9.08 0.09 21.71
C LYS A 64 -8.19 1.26 21.34
N CYS A 65 -7.47 1.09 20.24
CA CYS A 65 -6.82 2.18 19.56
C CYS A 65 -7.89 3.20 19.16
N TYR A 66 -8.12 4.22 19.99
CA TYR A 66 -9.05 5.30 19.71
C TYR A 66 -8.35 6.30 18.80
N ALA A 67 -8.92 6.53 17.60
CA ALA A 67 -8.50 7.64 16.76
C ALA A 67 -8.66 8.93 17.57
N LYS A 68 -7.54 9.63 17.82
CA LYS A 68 -7.48 10.79 18.71
C LYS A 68 -8.43 11.94 18.30
N THR A 69 -8.77 12.01 17.01
CA THR A 69 -9.53 13.11 16.42
C THR A 69 -10.32 12.63 15.18
N HIS A 70 -11.49 13.23 14.89
CA HIS A 70 -12.24 12.97 13.65
C HIS A 70 -11.40 13.17 12.37
N ALA A 71 -10.39 14.04 12.42
CA ALA A 71 -9.45 14.26 11.33
C ALA A 71 -8.61 13.00 11.01
N CYS A 72 -8.17 12.26 12.02
CA CYS A 72 -7.43 11.00 11.86
C CYS A 72 -8.28 9.91 11.23
N GLN A 73 -9.57 9.89 11.55
CA GLN A 73 -10.52 8.94 10.97
C GLN A 73 -10.73 9.23 9.47
N LYS A 74 -10.89 10.50 9.11
CA LYS A 74 -10.99 10.94 7.71
C LYS A 74 -9.73 10.65 6.89
N LEU A 75 -8.55 10.84 7.49
CA LEU A 75 -7.28 10.51 6.87
C LEU A 75 -7.17 9.01 6.60
N ALA A 76 -7.46 8.18 7.60
CA ALA A 76 -7.45 6.73 7.43
C ALA A 76 -8.42 6.26 6.32
N ASP A 77 -9.64 6.82 6.27
CA ASP A 77 -10.61 6.51 5.20
C ASP A 77 -10.07 6.90 3.82
N MET A 78 -9.46 8.08 3.69
CA MET A 78 -8.82 8.50 2.42
C MET A 78 -7.67 7.58 2.03
N THR A 79 -6.84 7.18 2.98
CA THR A 79 -5.71 6.28 2.76
C THR A 79 -6.19 4.91 2.30
N PHE A 80 -7.28 4.40 2.87
CA PHE A 80 -7.91 3.15 2.44
C PHE A 80 -8.50 3.22 1.03
N VAL A 81 -9.24 4.29 0.69
CA VAL A 81 -9.79 4.47 -0.66
C VAL A 81 -8.67 4.57 -1.69
N CYS A 82 -7.61 5.32 -1.39
CA CYS A 82 -6.43 5.42 -2.24
C CYS A 82 -5.75 4.05 -2.45
N LEU A 83 -5.56 3.28 -1.39
CA LEU A 83 -5.00 1.92 -1.46
C LEU A 83 -5.87 1.00 -2.31
N GLN A 84 -7.18 1.05 -2.12
CA GLN A 84 -8.13 0.20 -2.84
C GLN A 84 -8.17 0.54 -4.33
N GLN A 85 -8.16 1.83 -4.68
CA GLN A 85 -8.08 2.29 -6.06
C GLN A 85 -6.74 1.93 -6.71
N LEU A 86 -5.63 2.07 -5.99
CA LEU A 86 -4.31 1.65 -6.47
C LEU A 86 -4.24 0.15 -6.72
N CYS A 87 -4.79 -0.65 -5.80
CA CYS A 87 -4.86 -2.09 -5.94
C CYS A 87 -5.72 -2.48 -7.15
N LEU A 88 -6.82 -1.78 -7.40
CA LEU A 88 -7.68 -1.96 -8.59
C LEU A 88 -6.97 -1.56 -9.89
N TYR A 89 -6.29 -0.42 -9.94
CA TYR A 89 -5.49 -0.03 -11.11
C TYR A 89 -4.38 -1.04 -11.40
N TRP A 90 -3.76 -1.58 -10.35
CA TRP A 90 -2.82 -2.67 -10.45
C TRP A 90 -3.49 -3.94 -10.97
N LEU A 91 -4.56 -4.43 -10.36
CA LEU A 91 -5.26 -5.64 -10.84
C LEU A 91 -5.73 -5.50 -12.29
N CYS A 92 -6.28 -4.34 -12.65
CA CYS A 92 -6.84 -4.07 -13.98
C CYS A 92 -5.73 -3.89 -15.05
N SER A 93 -4.54 -3.45 -14.65
CA SER A 93 -3.37 -3.46 -15.54
C SER A 93 -2.83 -4.87 -15.79
N TYR A 94 -3.17 -5.84 -14.93
CA TYR A 94 -2.65 -7.21 -14.97
C TYR A 94 -3.63 -8.25 -15.55
N LEU A 95 -4.94 -7.99 -15.48
CA LEU A 95 -6.01 -8.82 -16.08
C LEU A 95 -5.99 -8.72 -17.60
#